data_AF-A0A847VZB1-F1
#
_entry.id   AF-A0A847VZB1-F1
#
_cell.length_a   1.000
_cell.length_b   1.000
_cell.length_c   1.000
_cell.angle_alpha   90.00
_cell.angle_beta   90.00
_cell.angle_gamma   90.00
#
_symmetry.space_group_name_H-M   'P 1'
#
loop_
_entity.id
_entity.type
_entity.pdbx_description
1 polymer ?
#
loop_
_entity_poly.entity_id
_entity_poly.type
_entity_poly.pdbx_seq_one_letter_code
_entity_poly.pdbx_strand_id
1 'polypeptide(L)'
;MGFESISSLLIIVVPIIIFLSLFFSFVPLGLWISAVASGVKISIITLIGMRLRRVVPSRIVNPLIKATKAGLSVPIDKLEAHYLAGGNIDRVVNSLIAAQ
;
A
#
# COMPACT_ATOMS: atom_id res chain seq x y z
N MET A 1 -11.86 43.99 11.24
CA MET A 1 -12.28 42.71 11.86
C MET A 1 -12.04 41.49 10.96
N GLY A 2 -12.08 41.60 9.63
CA GLY A 2 -11.91 40.43 8.73
C GLY A 2 -10.49 39.81 8.63
N PHE A 3 -9.43 40.60 8.80
CA PHE A 3 -8.05 40.09 8.69
C PHE A 3 -7.63 39.17 9.85
N GLU A 4 -8.06 39.46 11.08
CA GLU A 4 -7.86 38.63 12.26
C GLU A 4 -8.56 37.25 12.15
N SER A 5 -9.70 37.21 11.45
CA SER A 5 -10.43 35.96 11.19
C SER A 5 -9.72 35.09 10.14
N ILE A 6 -9.04 35.70 9.17
CA ILE A 6 -8.29 34.97 8.13
C ILE A 6 -6.99 34.38 8.71
N SER A 7 -6.28 35.12 9.57
CA SER A 7 -5.05 34.64 10.22
C SER A 7 -5.32 33.48 11.18
N SER A 8 -6.39 33.56 11.98
CA SER A 8 -6.83 32.48 12.87
C SER A 8 -7.28 31.22 12.13
N LEU A 9 -7.97 31.37 10.98
CA LEU A 9 -8.34 30.24 10.12
C LEU A 9 -7.10 29.55 9.54
N LEU A 10 -6.12 30.30 9.05
CA LEU A 10 -4.87 29.75 8.49
C LEU A 10 -4.07 28.97 9.53
N ILE A 11 -3.98 29.47 10.77
CA ILE A 11 -3.27 28.79 11.87
C ILE A 11 -3.86 27.41 12.19
N ILE A 12 -5.16 27.21 11.97
CA ILE A 12 -5.84 25.92 12.18
C ILE A 12 -5.76 25.03 10.93
N VAL A 13 -6.00 25.60 9.75
CA VAL A 13 -6.11 24.84 8.50
C VAL A 13 -4.74 24.30 8.04
N VAL A 14 -3.67 25.07 8.19
CA VAL A 14 -2.32 24.68 7.78
C VAL A 14 -1.83 23.40 8.48
N PRO A 15 -1.86 23.27 9.82
CA PRO A 15 -1.45 22.04 10.49
C PRO A 15 -2.36 20.86 10.16
N ILE A 16 -3.66 21.07 9.93
CA ILE A 16 -4.58 20.02 9.48
C ILE A 16 -4.15 19.48 8.11
N ILE A 17 -3.85 20.36 7.15
CA ILE A 17 -3.40 19.97 5.81
C ILE A 17 -2.05 19.24 5.89
N ILE A 18 -1.12 19.72 6.71
CA ILE A 18 0.19 19.07 6.91
C ILE A 18 0.00 17.68 7.52
N PHE A 19 -0.84 17.56 8.55
CA PHE A 19 -1.15 16.28 9.19
C PHE A 19 -1.79 15.30 8.21
N LEU A 20 -2.78 15.76 7.43
CA LEU A 20 -3.40 14.94 6.38
C LEU A 20 -2.37 14.51 5.33
N SER A 21 -1.51 15.42 4.85
CA SER A 21 -0.48 15.12 3.86
C SER A 21 0.50 14.04 4.35
N LEU A 22 0.97 14.16 5.60
CA LEU A 22 1.81 13.15 6.25
C LEU A 22 1.09 11.81 6.41
N PHE A 23 -0.17 11.83 6.85
CA PHE A 23 -0.97 10.64 7.02
C PHE A 23 -1.22 9.90 5.70
N PHE A 24 -1.62 10.62 4.65
CA PHE A 24 -1.83 10.05 3.30
C PHE A 24 -0.53 9.57 2.64
N SER A 25 0.62 10.16 2.97
CA SER A 25 1.94 9.69 2.48
C SER A 25 2.35 8.37 3.17
N PHE A 26 2.04 8.23 4.45
CA PHE A 26 2.35 7.03 5.24
C PHE A 26 1.43 5.85 4.94
N VAL A 27 0.12 6.10 4.80
CA VAL A 27 -0.86 5.04 4.55
C VAL A 27 -1.07 4.91 3.04
N PRO A 28 -0.70 3.77 2.42
CA PRO A 28 -0.88 3.57 0.98
C PRO A 28 -2.35 3.27 0.65
N LEU A 29 -3.24 4.26 0.84
CA LEU A 29 -4.68 4.14 0.62
C LEU A 29 -5.00 3.80 -0.84
N GLY A 30 -4.29 4.41 -1.79
CA GLY A 30 -4.45 4.08 -3.22
C GLY A 30 -4.16 2.61 -3.53
N LEU A 31 -3.08 2.06 -2.95
CA LEU A 31 -2.69 0.67 -3.14
C LEU A 31 -3.71 -0.29 -2.52
N TRP A 32 -4.23 0.05 -1.34
CA TRP A 32 -5.26 -0.73 -0.66
C TRP A 32 -6.54 -0.82 -1.49
N ILE A 33 -7.02 0.32 -2.00
CA ILE A 33 -8.21 0.38 -2.85
C ILE A 33 -8.00 -0.47 -4.11
N SER A 34 -6.83 -0.38 -4.76
CA SER A 34 -6.51 -1.20 -5.94
C SER A 34 -6.49 -2.71 -5.65
N ALA A 35 -6.01 -3.11 -4.46
CA ALA A 35 -5.99 -4.50 -4.03
C ALA A 35 -7.42 -5.05 -3.85
N VAL A 36 -8.23 -4.34 -3.05
CA VAL A 36 -9.61 -4.73 -2.77
C VAL A 36 -10.45 -4.75 -4.05
N ALA A 37 -10.31 -3.74 -4.90
CA ALA A 37 -10.99 -3.69 -6.20
C ALA A 37 -10.58 -4.83 -7.15
N SER A 38 -9.39 -5.40 -6.97
CA SER A 38 -8.91 -6.56 -7.74
C SER A 38 -9.27 -7.91 -7.09
N GLY A 39 -10.07 -7.92 -6.02
CA GLY A 39 -10.45 -9.13 -5.28
C GLY A 39 -9.41 -9.62 -4.26
N VAL A 40 -8.33 -8.86 -4.06
CA VAL A 40 -7.29 -9.20 -3.07
C VAL A 40 -7.73 -8.67 -1.70
N LYS A 41 -8.09 -9.59 -0.79
CA LYS A 41 -8.50 -9.26 0.58
C LYS A 41 -7.29 -8.94 1.46
N ILE A 42 -6.90 -7.67 1.53
CA ILE A 42 -5.84 -7.18 2.41
C ILE A 42 -6.38 -6.10 3.34
N SER A 43 -6.00 -6.16 4.61
CA SER A 43 -6.34 -5.14 5.60
C SER A 43 -5.35 -3.96 5.55
N ILE A 44 -5.83 -2.75 5.87
CA ILE A 44 -4.97 -1.57 5.97
C ILE A 44 -3.84 -1.77 6.99
N ILE A 45 -4.13 -2.52 8.07
CA ILE A 45 -3.20 -2.87 9.14
C ILE A 45 -2.02 -3.69 8.56
N THR A 46 -2.28 -4.61 7.63
CA THR A 46 -1.23 -5.41 6.98
C THR A 46 -0.31 -4.52 6.12
N LEU A 47 -0.86 -3.53 5.42
CA LEU A 47 -0.05 -2.58 4.63
C LEU A 47 0.86 -1.73 5.50
N ILE A 48 0.36 -1.29 6.65
CA ILE A 48 1.14 -0.56 7.66
C ILE A 48 2.20 -1.49 8.27
N GLY A 49 1.82 -2.73 8.61
CA GLY A 49 2.70 -3.76 9.14
C GLY A 49 3.83 -4.14 8.19
N MET A 50 3.60 -4.11 6.87
CA MET A 50 4.67 -4.28 5.87
C MET A 50 5.70 -3.15 5.97
N ARG A 51 5.27 -1.88 6.07
CA ARG A 51 6.20 -0.75 6.24
C ARG A 51 7.02 -0.87 7.53
N LEU A 52 6.40 -1.30 8.64
CA LEU A 52 7.09 -1.53 9.90
C LEU A 52 8.15 -2.64 9.79
N ARG A 53 7.86 -3.71 9.03
CA ARG A 53 8.79 -4.80 8.71
C ARG A 53 9.81 -4.43 7.62
N ARG A 54 9.91 -3.16 7.23
CA ARG A 54 10.78 -2.64 6.15
C ARG A 54 10.49 -3.24 4.77
N VAL A 55 9.26 -3.66 4.54
CA VAL A 55 8.78 -4.18 3.26
C VAL A 55 8.01 -3.08 2.53
N VAL A 56 8.35 -2.84 1.27
CA VAL A 56 7.65 -1.86 0.44
C VAL A 56 6.32 -2.48 -0.04
N PRO A 57 5.14 -1.99 0.42
CA PRO A 57 3.87 -2.65 0.15
C PRO A 57 3.55 -2.80 -1.34
N SER A 58 3.92 -1.80 -2.15
CA SER A 58 3.67 -1.82 -3.59
C SER A 58 4.37 -2.95 -4.33
N ARG A 59 5.53 -3.42 -3.82
CA ARG A 59 6.28 -4.54 -4.40
C ARG A 59 5.64 -5.90 -4.13
N ILE A 60 4.79 -6.00 -3.11
CA ILE A 60 4.07 -7.24 -2.75
C ILE A 60 2.69 -7.24 -3.39
N VAL A 61 1.95 -6.15 -3.23
CA VAL A 61 0.54 -6.06 -3.62
C VAL A 61 0.36 -6.08 -5.13
N ASN A 62 1.24 -5.40 -5.90
CA ASN A 62 1.09 -5.37 -7.36
C ASN A 62 1.26 -6.76 -8.00
N PRO A 63 2.31 -7.55 -7.67
CA PRO A 63 2.40 -8.94 -8.12
C PRO A 63 1.25 -9.80 -7.60
N LEU A 64 0.82 -9.62 -6.34
CA LEU A 64 -0.29 -10.38 -5.80
C LEU A 64 -1.62 -10.12 -6.54
N ILE A 65 -1.90 -8.88 -6.91
CA ILE A 65 -3.04 -8.53 -7.78
C ILE A 65 -2.96 -9.29 -9.11
N LYS A 66 -1.78 -9.35 -9.74
CA LYS A 66 -1.58 -10.11 -10.99
C LYS A 66 -1.85 -11.60 -10.78
N ALA A 67 -1.30 -12.19 -9.71
CA ALA A 67 -1.51 -13.60 -9.37
C ALA A 67 -3.00 -13.90 -9.16
N THR A 68 -3.70 -13.11 -8.35
CA THR A 68 -5.13 -13.30 -8.08
C THR A 68 -5.98 -13.15 -9.33
N LYS A 69 -5.66 -12.17 -10.21
CA LYS A 69 -6.34 -12.02 -11.51
C LYS A 69 -6.09 -13.19 -12.46
N ALA A 70 -4.94 -13.85 -12.35
CA ALA A 70 -4.61 -15.07 -13.08
C ALA A 70 -5.19 -16.35 -12.43
N GLY A 71 -5.97 -16.23 -11.35
CA GLY A 71 -6.56 -17.38 -10.64
C GLY A 71 -5.59 -18.07 -9.66
N LEU A 72 -4.38 -17.54 -9.47
CA LEU A 72 -3.40 -18.08 -8.53
C LEU A 72 -3.66 -17.57 -7.11
N SER A 73 -3.79 -18.50 -6.17
CA SER A 73 -3.82 -18.20 -4.74
C SER A 73 -2.42 -18.29 -4.16
N VAL A 74 -1.76 -17.14 -3.99
CA VAL A 74 -0.42 -17.05 -3.41
C VAL A 74 -0.49 -16.39 -2.03
N PRO A 75 0.02 -17.03 -0.97
CA PRO A 75 0.01 -16.43 0.36
C PRO A 75 0.95 -15.23 0.44
N ILE A 76 0.44 -14.12 0.98
CA ILE A 76 1.17 -12.85 1.16
C ILE A 76 2.47 -13.07 1.94
N ASP A 77 2.44 -13.88 3.00
CA ASP A 77 3.60 -14.11 3.87
C ASP A 77 4.77 -14.75 3.13
N LYS A 78 4.51 -15.58 2.10
CA LYS A 78 5.58 -16.15 1.27
C LYS A 78 6.18 -15.12 0.33
N LEU A 79 5.36 -14.25 -0.24
CA LEU A 79 5.84 -13.14 -1.07
C LEU A 79 6.69 -12.18 -0.23
N GLU A 80 6.26 -11.92 1.01
CA GLU A 80 6.97 -11.08 1.97
C GLU A 80 8.30 -11.70 2.42
N ALA A 81 8.29 -12.99 2.75
CA ALA A 81 9.52 -13.72 3.08
C ALA A 81 10.51 -13.73 1.89
N HIS A 82 10.02 -13.93 0.66
CA HIS A 82 10.87 -13.90 -0.52
C HIS A 82 11.42 -12.50 -0.80
N TYR A 83 10.63 -11.44 -0.57
CA TYR A 83 11.08 -10.05 -0.66
C TYR A 83 12.20 -9.74 0.33
N LEU A 84 12.02 -10.15 1.59
CA LEU A 84 13.00 -9.94 2.66
C LEU A 84 14.28 -10.74 2.42
N ALA A 85 14.19 -11.88 1.73
CA ALA A 85 15.35 -12.62 1.23
C ALA A 85 16.06 -11.96 0.03
N GLY A 86 15.60 -10.79 -0.44
CA GLY A 86 16.16 -10.09 -1.60
C GLY A 86 15.70 -10.63 -2.95
N GLY A 87 14.67 -11.48 -2.97
CA GLY A 87 14.12 -12.09 -4.17
C GLY A 87 13.28 -11.14 -5.03
N ASN A 88 13.15 -11.46 -6.32
CA ASN A 88 12.32 -10.71 -7.27
C ASN A 88 10.93 -11.35 -7.37
N ILE A 89 9.98 -10.80 -6.60
CA ILE A 89 8.59 -11.29 -6.55
C ILE A 89 7.91 -11.25 -7.92
N ASP A 90 8.06 -10.14 -8.68
CA ASP A 90 7.43 -9.99 -10.00
C ASP A 90 7.84 -11.14 -10.93
N ARG A 91 9.12 -11.52 -10.93
CA ARG A 91 9.62 -12.63 -11.73
C ARG A 91 8.97 -13.95 -11.33
N VAL A 92 8.94 -14.26 -10.04
CA VAL A 92 8.35 -15.52 -9.53
C VAL A 92 6.87 -15.59 -9.87
N VAL A 93 6.11 -14.52 -9.62
CA VAL A 93 4.68 -14.48 -9.95
C VAL A 93 4.45 -14.63 -11.45
N ASN A 94 5.20 -13.92 -12.29
CA ASN A 94 5.06 -14.06 -13.75
C ASN A 94 5.36 -15.49 -14.22
N SER A 95 6.36 -16.16 -13.65
CA SER A 95 6.65 -17.56 -13.95
C SER A 95 5.52 -18.51 -13.50
N LEU A 96 4.92 -18.26 -12.33
CA LEU A 96 3.76 -19.03 -11.88
C LEU A 96 2.55 -18.82 -12.79
N ILE A 97 2.31 -17.58 -13.25
CA ILE A 97 1.23 -17.26 -14.20
C ILE A 97 1.48 -17.97 -15.54
N ALA A 98 2.72 -17.99 -16.03
CA ALA A 98 3.06 -18.63 -17.31
C ALA A 98 2.99 -20.16 -17.27
N ALA A 99 3.15 -20.76 -16.08
CA ALA A 99 3.03 -22.21 -15.88
C ALA A 99 1.58 -22.68 -15.69
N GLN A 100 0.66 -21.74 -15.46
CA GLN A 100 -0.76 -21.98 -15.23
C GLN A 100 -1.54 -22.05 -16.54
#